data_AF-A0A1H8APD0-F1
#
_entry.id   AF-A0A1H8APD0-F1
#
_cell.length_a   1.000
_cell.length_b   1.000
_cell.length_c   1.000
_cell.angle_alpha   90.00
_cell.angle_beta   90.00
_cell.angle_gamma   90.00
#
_symmetry.space_group_name_H-M   'P 1'
#
loop_
_entity.id
_entity.type
_entity.pdbx_description
1 polymer ?
#
loop_
_entity_poly.entity_id
_entity_poly.type
_entity_poly.pdbx_seq_one_letter_code
_entity_poly.pdbx_strand_id
1 'polypeptide(L)'
;MKKFFVLFMLLILVLPVQTFATKTDELSKAVEEANREKISYYKEGSSTIIHKSQEQEITIETVVDDISLQEEKEAALHKELYEEGTRLMSDGMDQARTFEEFKKALTEVESYITEKEDAFDETKEEFLKEKVEMETRNVIMISAHYKTVKDSLFTTKHHAFYYYDPDEKVLIPNDKVRTVPEVEAFEKESAADIVEDNNYLNSFYVVLLLAVMCFLPYVIGSFKKHLART
;
A
#
# COMPACT_ATOMS: atom_id res chain seq x y z
N MET A 1 23.85 -10.45 -57.41
CA MET A 1 23.63 -9.59 -56.22
C MET A 1 22.26 -9.75 -55.55
N LYS A 2 21.15 -10.05 -56.25
CA LYS A 2 19.82 -10.21 -55.62
C LYS A 2 19.67 -11.41 -54.66
N LYS A 3 20.43 -12.49 -54.84
CA LYS A 3 20.33 -13.71 -54.00
C LYS A 3 20.97 -13.55 -52.61
N PHE A 4 21.92 -12.64 -52.44
CA PHE A 4 22.53 -12.34 -51.13
C PHE A 4 21.62 -11.49 -50.25
N PHE A 5 20.76 -10.65 -50.86
CA PHE A 5 19.83 -9.79 -50.14
C PHE A 5 18.71 -10.59 -49.45
N VAL A 6 18.25 -11.66 -50.08
CA VAL A 6 17.21 -12.56 -49.52
C VAL A 6 17.76 -13.37 -48.35
N LEU A 7 19.03 -13.80 -48.40
CA LEU A 7 19.67 -14.54 -47.32
C LEU A 7 19.91 -13.66 -46.08
N PHE A 8 20.27 -12.38 -46.28
CA PHE A 8 20.48 -11.42 -45.19
C PHE A 8 19.16 -11.03 -44.52
N MET A 9 18.07 -10.90 -45.28
CA MET A 9 16.74 -10.61 -44.72
C MET A 9 16.17 -11.81 -43.93
N LEU A 10 16.47 -13.04 -44.34
CA LEU A 10 16.06 -14.24 -43.60
C LEU A 10 16.85 -14.41 -42.27
N LEU A 11 18.11 -13.95 -42.23
CA LEU A 11 18.96 -14.04 -41.03
C LEU A 11 18.53 -13.06 -39.92
N ILE A 12 17.96 -11.91 -40.28
CA ILE A 12 17.43 -10.91 -39.32
C ILE A 12 16.14 -11.41 -38.64
N LEU A 13 15.42 -12.36 -39.25
CA LEU A 13 14.20 -12.96 -38.70
C LEU A 13 14.45 -14.04 -37.64
N VAL A 14 15.71 -14.44 -37.42
CA VAL A 14 16.12 -15.42 -36.39
C VAL A 14 16.87 -14.74 -35.23
N LEU A 15 16.84 -13.41 -35.15
CA LEU A 15 17.23 -12.74 -33.92
C LEU A 15 16.24 -13.16 -32.82
N PRO A 16 16.72 -13.70 -31.69
CA PRO A 16 15.84 -14.08 -30.59
C PRO A 16 15.10 -12.82 -30.17
N VAL A 17 13.78 -12.82 -30.37
CA VAL A 17 12.89 -11.84 -29.79
C VAL A 17 13.07 -12.00 -28.29
N GLN A 18 13.92 -11.16 -27.69
CA GLN A 18 14.15 -11.18 -26.27
C GLN A 18 12.80 -11.00 -25.60
N THR A 19 12.53 -11.90 -24.66
CA THR A 19 11.36 -12.00 -23.80
C THR A 19 11.16 -10.69 -23.03
N PHE A 20 10.45 -9.72 -23.62
CA PHE A 20 10.03 -8.48 -22.95
C PHE A 20 8.58 -8.53 -22.42
N ALA A 21 7.90 -9.68 -22.52
CA ALA A 21 6.46 -9.77 -22.29
C ALA A 21 6.03 -10.22 -20.88
N THR A 22 6.94 -10.63 -19.98
CA THR A 22 6.54 -11.21 -18.68
C THR A 22 6.39 -10.19 -17.56
N LYS A 23 7.24 -9.14 -17.48
CA LYS A 23 7.18 -8.16 -16.37
C LYS A 23 5.95 -7.22 -16.43
N THR A 24 5.42 -6.92 -17.62
CA THR A 24 4.28 -6.00 -17.75
C THR A 24 2.96 -6.60 -17.25
N ASP A 25 2.83 -7.93 -17.36
CA ASP A 25 1.65 -8.68 -16.91
C ASP A 25 1.54 -8.69 -15.38
N GLU A 26 2.65 -8.87 -14.67
CA GLU A 26 2.70 -8.86 -13.20
C GLU A 26 2.29 -7.49 -12.63
N LEU A 27 2.86 -6.40 -13.17
CA LEU A 27 2.51 -5.04 -12.72
C LEU A 27 1.04 -4.70 -12.99
N SER A 28 0.55 -5.09 -14.17
CA SER A 28 -0.84 -4.83 -14.56
C SER A 28 -1.81 -5.60 -13.66
N LYS A 29 -1.47 -6.85 -13.29
CA LYS A 29 -2.24 -7.64 -12.32
C LYS A 29 -2.24 -7.02 -10.92
N ALA A 30 -1.09 -6.57 -10.43
CA ALA A 30 -0.99 -5.93 -9.11
C ALA A 30 -1.85 -4.64 -9.04
N VAL A 31 -1.79 -3.81 -10.08
CA VAL A 31 -2.62 -2.59 -10.18
C VAL A 31 -4.11 -2.94 -10.26
N GLU A 32 -4.47 -3.93 -11.08
CA GLU A 32 -5.85 -4.41 -11.24
C GLU A 32 -6.44 -4.91 -9.91
N GLU A 33 -5.66 -5.72 -9.19
CA GLU A 33 -6.05 -6.28 -7.90
C GLU A 33 -6.24 -5.20 -6.84
N ALA A 34 -5.29 -4.27 -6.71
CA ALA A 34 -5.40 -3.16 -5.77
C ALA A 34 -6.62 -2.26 -6.07
N ASN A 35 -6.92 -2.02 -7.34
CA ASN A 35 -8.08 -1.22 -7.74
C ASN A 35 -9.39 -1.93 -7.43
N ARG A 36 -9.48 -3.23 -7.71
CA ARG A 36 -10.65 -4.05 -7.40
C ARG A 36 -10.96 -4.07 -5.90
N GLU A 37 -9.93 -4.10 -5.05
CA GLU A 37 -10.08 -4.15 -3.60
C GLU A 37 -10.43 -2.77 -3.00
N LYS A 38 -9.74 -1.71 -3.43
CA LYS A 38 -9.79 -0.40 -2.74
C LYS A 38 -10.79 0.58 -3.35
N ILE A 39 -11.21 0.40 -4.60
CA ILE A 39 -11.97 1.39 -5.34
C ILE A 39 -13.41 0.92 -5.56
N SER A 40 -14.35 1.62 -4.94
CA SER A 40 -15.77 1.39 -5.17
C SER A 40 -16.15 1.66 -6.64
N TYR A 41 -16.99 0.80 -7.20
CA TYR A 41 -17.46 0.88 -8.59
C TYR A 41 -16.36 0.74 -9.65
N TYR A 42 -15.20 0.21 -9.29
CA TYR A 42 -14.14 -0.07 -10.24
C TYR A 42 -14.61 -1.00 -11.37
N LYS A 43 -14.23 -0.68 -12.61
CA LYS A 43 -14.52 -1.50 -13.78
C LYS A 43 -13.38 -2.47 -14.01
N GLU A 44 -13.65 -3.75 -13.82
CA GLU A 44 -12.68 -4.82 -14.09
C GLU A 44 -12.14 -4.76 -15.52
N GLY A 45 -10.83 -4.98 -15.65
CA GLY A 45 -10.07 -4.91 -16.90
C GLY A 45 -9.97 -3.51 -17.49
N SER A 46 -10.28 -2.46 -16.72
CA SER A 46 -10.17 -1.08 -17.19
C SER A 46 -8.83 -0.42 -16.86
N SER A 47 -8.00 -1.04 -16.03
CA SER A 47 -6.69 -0.51 -15.69
C SER A 47 -5.76 -0.54 -16.89
N THR A 48 -5.05 0.55 -17.13
CA THR A 48 -4.05 0.67 -18.20
C THR A 48 -2.86 1.45 -17.70
N ILE A 49 -1.70 0.82 -17.69
CA ILE A 49 -0.43 1.48 -17.36
C ILE A 49 -0.05 2.40 -18.53
N ILE A 50 0.10 3.69 -18.23
CA ILE A 50 0.43 4.74 -19.20
C ILE A 50 1.95 4.91 -19.24
N HIS A 51 2.53 5.07 -18.06
CA HIS A 51 3.95 5.30 -17.88
C HIS A 51 4.46 4.46 -16.71
N LYS A 52 5.69 4.00 -16.80
CA LYS A 52 6.39 3.31 -15.71
C LYS A 52 7.85 3.71 -15.70
N SER A 53 8.39 3.92 -14.50
CA SER A 53 9.82 4.15 -14.33
C SER A 53 10.61 2.84 -14.56
N GLN A 54 11.92 2.97 -14.64
CA GLN A 54 12.80 1.83 -14.36
C GLN A 54 12.81 1.56 -12.85
N GLU A 55 13.29 0.38 -12.46
CA GLU A 55 13.56 0.08 -11.04
C GLU A 55 14.53 1.12 -10.50
N GLN A 56 14.12 1.83 -9.45
CA GLN A 56 14.91 2.87 -8.82
C GLN A 56 14.97 2.63 -7.32
N GLU A 57 16.16 2.76 -6.77
CA GLU A 57 16.38 2.69 -5.34
C GLU A 57 15.88 3.99 -4.69
N ILE A 58 14.92 3.87 -3.78
CA ILE A 58 14.38 5.00 -3.00
C ILE A 58 14.43 4.69 -1.51
N THR A 59 14.66 5.72 -0.70
CA THR A 59 14.61 5.62 0.76
C THR A 59 13.22 6.01 1.23
N ILE A 60 12.55 5.09 1.93
CA ILE A 60 11.19 5.24 2.43
C ILE A 60 11.18 5.21 3.96
N GLU A 61 10.19 5.87 4.55
CA GLU A 61 9.95 5.80 6.00
C GLU A 61 9.13 4.55 6.33
N THR A 62 9.65 3.72 7.22
CA THR A 62 8.98 2.54 7.76
C THR A 62 8.83 2.66 9.26
N VAL A 63 7.61 2.44 9.76
CA VAL A 63 7.35 2.32 11.19
C VAL A 63 7.71 0.90 11.61
N VAL A 64 8.63 0.77 12.55
CA VAL A 64 9.05 -0.48 13.18
C VAL A 64 8.89 -0.38 14.68
N ASP A 65 8.68 -1.52 15.34
CA ASP A 65 8.60 -1.57 16.79
C ASP A 65 10.01 -1.44 17.40
N ASP A 66 10.21 -0.41 18.21
CA ASP A 66 11.37 -0.23 19.05
C ASP A 66 11.25 -1.11 20.29
N ILE A 67 11.89 -2.27 20.21
CA ILE A 67 11.94 -3.27 21.29
C ILE A 67 12.97 -2.93 22.36
N SER A 68 13.72 -1.83 22.25
CA SER A 68 14.84 -1.55 23.17
C SER A 68 14.39 -1.43 24.63
N LEU A 69 13.25 -0.80 24.88
CA LEU A 69 12.69 -0.69 26.24
C LEU A 69 12.19 -2.04 26.75
N GLN A 70 11.61 -2.86 25.87
CA GLN A 70 11.19 -4.22 26.21
C GLN A 70 12.41 -5.07 26.61
N GLU A 71 13.48 -5.05 25.81
CA GLU A 71 14.74 -5.77 26.10
C GLU A 71 15.37 -5.31 27.41
N GLU A 72 15.37 -4.00 27.70
CA GLU A 72 15.84 -3.46 28.98
C GLU A 72 15.05 -4.02 30.16
N LYS A 73 13.71 -4.06 30.03
CA LYS A 73 12.83 -4.57 31.09
C LYS A 73 12.94 -6.08 31.29
N GLU A 74 13.08 -6.84 30.21
CA GLU A 74 13.31 -8.28 30.27
C GLU A 74 14.65 -8.61 30.94
N ALA A 75 15.72 -7.87 30.61
CA ALA A 75 17.01 -8.02 31.28
C ALA A 75 16.94 -7.68 32.78
N ALA A 76 16.19 -6.64 33.15
CA ALA A 76 15.96 -6.28 34.54
C ALA A 76 15.18 -7.36 35.29
N LEU A 77 14.15 -7.94 34.67
CA LEU A 77 13.38 -9.05 35.22
C LEU A 77 14.26 -10.27 35.46
N HIS A 78 15.02 -10.71 34.47
CA HIS A 78 15.93 -11.86 34.64
C HIS A 78 16.92 -11.66 35.80
N LYS A 79 17.39 -10.43 35.99
CA LYS A 79 18.25 -10.10 37.12
C LYS A 79 17.49 -10.19 38.46
N GLU A 80 16.27 -9.64 38.54
CA GLU A 80 15.40 -9.76 39.73
C GLU A 80 15.13 -11.22 40.07
N LEU A 81 14.74 -12.03 39.07
CA LEU A 81 14.45 -13.45 39.24
C LEU A 81 15.66 -14.23 39.76
N TYR A 82 16.86 -13.93 39.25
CA TYR A 82 18.08 -14.58 39.71
C TYR A 82 18.41 -14.19 41.16
N GLU A 83 18.38 -12.91 41.49
CA GLU A 83 18.72 -12.40 42.83
C GLU A 83 17.71 -12.90 43.89
N GLU A 84 16.41 -12.75 43.60
CA GLU A 84 15.34 -13.12 44.54
C GLU A 84 15.14 -14.64 44.60
N GLY A 85 15.21 -15.33 43.46
CA GLY A 85 15.17 -16.80 43.44
C GLY A 85 16.30 -17.42 44.25
N THR A 86 17.51 -16.87 44.16
CA THR A 86 18.66 -17.30 45.00
C THR A 86 18.40 -17.02 46.47
N ARG A 87 17.84 -15.86 46.81
CA ARG A 87 17.50 -15.49 48.20
C ARG A 87 16.46 -16.46 48.79
N LEU A 88 15.35 -16.67 48.08
CA LEU A 88 14.27 -17.57 48.49
C LEU A 88 14.78 -19.01 48.65
N MET A 89 15.61 -19.47 47.72
CA MET A 89 16.23 -20.80 47.80
C MET A 89 17.15 -20.93 49.03
N SER A 90 17.99 -19.91 49.29
CA SER A 90 18.87 -19.90 50.46
C SER A 90 18.07 -19.92 51.77
N ASP A 91 17.07 -19.06 51.89
CA ASP A 91 16.19 -18.98 53.07
C ASP A 91 15.44 -20.31 53.29
N GLY A 92 14.94 -20.91 52.21
CA GLY A 92 14.28 -22.20 52.24
C GLY A 92 15.21 -23.34 52.64
N MET A 93 16.46 -23.34 52.15
CA MET A 93 17.48 -24.33 52.52
C MET A 93 17.90 -24.21 53.99
N ASP A 94 18.06 -23.00 54.52
CA ASP A 94 18.41 -22.76 55.92
C ASP A 94 17.31 -23.22 56.90
N GLN A 95 16.05 -23.16 56.45
CA GLN A 95 14.89 -23.58 57.23
C GLN A 95 14.56 -25.07 57.07
N ALA A 96 14.94 -25.70 55.95
CA ALA A 96 14.62 -27.09 55.66
C ALA A 96 15.42 -28.06 56.54
N ARG A 97 14.69 -28.90 57.28
CA ARG A 97 15.25 -30.00 58.09
C ARG A 97 15.02 -31.36 57.44
N THR A 98 14.15 -31.40 56.44
CA THR A 98 13.76 -32.60 55.71
C THR A 98 13.77 -32.37 54.21
N PHE A 99 13.84 -33.46 53.44
CA PHE A 99 13.79 -33.40 51.98
C PHE A 99 12.46 -32.85 51.44
N GLU A 100 11.35 -33.07 52.15
CA GLU A 100 10.05 -32.51 51.75
C GLU A 100 9.98 -30.99 51.96
N GLU A 101 10.58 -30.46 53.03
CA GLU A 101 10.70 -29.01 53.22
C GLU A 101 11.61 -28.37 52.16
N PHE A 102 12.67 -29.06 51.76
CA PHE A 102 13.52 -28.62 50.64
C PHE A 102 12.74 -28.58 49.31
N LYS A 103 11.94 -29.61 49.00
CA LYS A 103 11.08 -29.58 47.81
C LYS A 103 10.08 -28.43 47.83
N LYS A 104 9.48 -28.16 48.99
CA LYS A 104 8.54 -27.05 49.16
C LYS A 104 9.20 -25.71 48.83
N ALA A 105 10.42 -25.47 49.32
CA ALA A 105 11.20 -24.28 48.98
C ALA A 105 11.50 -24.18 47.47
N LEU A 106 11.85 -25.29 46.83
CA LEU A 106 12.09 -25.31 45.38
C LEU A 106 10.83 -24.97 44.59
N THR A 107 9.67 -25.54 44.96
CA THR A 107 8.38 -25.21 44.34
C THR A 107 7.96 -23.76 44.58
N GLU A 108 8.30 -23.17 45.73
CA GLU A 108 8.04 -21.75 46.00
C GLU A 108 8.88 -20.84 45.08
N VAL A 109 10.15 -21.17 44.86
CA VAL A 109 11.01 -20.47 43.89
C VAL A 109 10.49 -20.60 42.47
N GLU A 110 10.13 -21.82 42.04
CA GLU A 110 9.54 -22.06 40.72
C GLU A 110 8.24 -21.28 40.53
N SER A 111 7.36 -21.28 41.53
CA SER A 111 6.09 -20.53 41.47
C SER A 111 6.32 -19.03 41.36
N TYR A 112 7.29 -18.49 42.11
CA TYR A 112 7.66 -17.07 42.04
C TYR A 112 8.20 -16.68 40.67
N ILE A 113 9.07 -17.51 40.08
CA ILE A 113 9.63 -17.27 38.74
C ILE A 113 8.50 -17.26 37.70
N THR A 114 7.66 -18.30 37.69
CA THR A 114 6.56 -18.41 36.73
C THR A 114 5.56 -17.26 36.86
N GLU A 115 5.14 -16.89 38.08
CA GLU A 115 4.21 -15.76 38.30
C GLU A 115 4.75 -14.45 37.72
N LYS A 116 6.05 -14.22 37.86
CA LYS A 116 6.71 -13.00 37.39
C LYS A 116 6.94 -12.98 35.89
N GLU A 117 7.31 -14.11 35.30
CA GLU A 117 7.41 -14.27 33.84
C GLU A 117 6.05 -14.09 33.17
N ASP A 118 5.00 -14.73 33.70
CA ASP A 118 3.63 -14.60 33.19
C ASP A 118 3.14 -13.15 33.25
N ALA A 119 3.36 -12.46 34.38
CA ALA A 119 2.99 -11.05 34.53
C ALA A 119 3.77 -10.12 33.57
N PHE A 120 5.02 -10.45 33.26
CA PHE A 120 5.79 -9.70 32.27
C PHE A 120 5.27 -9.96 30.86
N ASP A 121 4.94 -11.21 30.52
CA ASP A 121 4.37 -11.57 29.23
C ASP A 121 3.02 -10.89 28.97
N GLU A 122 2.21 -10.66 30.01
CA GLU A 122 0.96 -9.89 29.92
C GLU A 122 1.18 -8.40 29.64
N THR A 123 2.34 -7.84 30.02
CA THR A 123 2.62 -6.39 29.96
C THR A 123 3.70 -6.00 28.96
N LYS A 124 4.41 -6.96 28.35
CA LYS A 124 5.56 -6.68 27.48
C LYS A 124 5.21 -5.83 26.26
N GLU A 125 4.00 -5.98 25.73
CA GLU A 125 3.51 -5.19 24.59
C GLU A 125 3.39 -3.70 24.92
N GLU A 126 3.22 -3.33 26.20
CA GLU A 126 3.17 -1.92 26.64
C GLU A 126 4.52 -1.20 26.49
N PHE A 127 5.62 -1.97 26.34
CA PHE A 127 6.96 -1.43 26.16
C PHE A 127 7.34 -1.23 24.69
N LEU A 128 6.50 -1.71 23.76
CA LEU A 128 6.69 -1.47 22.33
C LEU A 128 6.42 0.00 22.03
N LYS A 129 7.39 0.66 21.39
CA LYS A 129 7.23 2.03 20.90
C LYS A 129 7.41 2.04 19.40
N GLU A 130 6.54 2.74 18.69
CA GLU A 130 6.74 2.96 17.27
C GLU A 130 7.97 3.85 17.04
N LYS A 131 8.88 3.40 16.17
CA LYS A 131 10.03 4.17 15.70
C LYS A 131 9.99 4.23 14.18
N VAL A 132 10.23 5.42 13.64
CA VAL A 132 10.39 5.62 12.20
C VAL A 132 11.84 5.33 11.83
N GLU A 133 12.03 4.34 10.99
CA GLU A 133 13.31 4.02 10.38
C GLU A 133 13.28 4.29 8.87
N MET A 134 14.46 4.55 8.32
CA MET A 134 14.66 4.79 6.90
C MET A 134 15.11 3.48 6.26
N GLU A 135 14.28 2.90 5.40
CA GLU A 135 14.60 1.70 4.64
C GLU A 135 14.82 2.05 3.17
N THR A 136 15.81 1.44 2.54
CA THR A 136 16.08 1.64 1.12
C THR A 136 15.52 0.47 0.33
N ARG A 137 14.63 0.76 -0.63
CA ARG A 137 13.91 -0.24 -1.42
C ARG A 137 14.01 0.04 -2.91
N ASN A 138 13.97 -1.03 -3.71
CA ASN A 138 13.80 -0.93 -5.15
C ASN A 138 12.33 -0.69 -5.47
N VAL A 139 12.02 0.37 -6.21
CA VAL A 139 10.64 0.74 -6.52
C VAL A 139 10.48 1.02 -8.00
N ILE A 140 9.43 0.44 -8.58
CA ILE A 140 8.91 0.79 -9.90
C ILE A 140 7.71 1.71 -9.69
N MET A 141 7.83 2.95 -10.16
CA MET A 141 6.75 3.93 -10.13
C MET A 141 5.88 3.74 -11.36
N ILE A 142 4.57 3.72 -11.17
CA ILE A 142 3.59 3.37 -12.20
C ILE A 142 2.53 4.45 -12.24
N SER A 143 2.29 4.96 -13.43
CA SER A 143 1.17 5.84 -13.73
C SER A 143 0.13 5.05 -14.52
N ALA A 144 -1.10 4.97 -14.02
CA ALA A 144 -2.14 4.19 -14.67
C ALA A 144 -3.50 4.91 -14.69
N HIS A 145 -4.26 4.62 -15.76
CA HIS A 145 -5.67 4.99 -15.87
C HIS A 145 -6.56 3.84 -15.43
N TYR A 146 -7.70 4.16 -14.84
CA TYR A 146 -8.78 3.21 -14.62
C TYR A 146 -10.16 3.85 -14.80
N LYS A 147 -11.20 3.02 -14.85
CA LYS A 147 -12.59 3.48 -14.96
C LYS A 147 -13.39 3.04 -13.73
N THR A 148 -14.28 3.93 -13.28
CA THR A 148 -15.35 3.57 -12.34
C THR A 148 -16.71 3.68 -13.04
N VAL A 149 -17.59 2.71 -12.84
CA VAL A 149 -18.94 2.64 -13.41
C VAL A 149 -19.96 2.48 -12.29
N LYS A 150 -20.65 3.57 -11.93
CA LYS A 150 -21.71 3.52 -10.92
C LYS A 150 -23.01 2.97 -11.50
N ASP A 151 -23.31 3.36 -12.75
CA ASP A 151 -24.43 2.87 -13.55
C ASP A 151 -24.10 3.02 -15.06
N SER A 152 -25.05 2.69 -15.94
CA SER A 152 -24.86 2.73 -17.39
C SER A 152 -24.59 4.12 -17.97
N LEU A 153 -24.81 5.21 -17.21
CA LEU A 153 -24.67 6.60 -17.67
C LEU A 153 -23.46 7.30 -17.05
N PHE A 154 -23.03 6.89 -15.85
CA PHE A 154 -21.90 7.49 -15.14
C PHE A 154 -20.68 6.58 -15.16
N THR A 155 -19.88 6.73 -16.23
CA THR A 155 -18.50 6.22 -16.31
C THR A 155 -17.52 7.37 -16.11
N THR A 156 -16.67 7.26 -15.09
CA THR A 156 -15.59 8.22 -14.81
C THR A 156 -14.25 7.55 -15.10
N LYS A 157 -13.36 8.28 -15.77
CA LYS A 157 -11.96 7.88 -15.94
C LYS A 157 -11.14 8.56 -14.84
N HIS A 158 -10.22 7.82 -14.26
CA HIS A 158 -9.36 8.29 -13.19
C HIS A 158 -7.91 7.98 -13.55
N HIS A 159 -7.02 8.76 -12.97
CA HIS A 159 -5.58 8.58 -13.04
C HIS A 159 -5.06 8.37 -11.63
N ALA A 160 -4.13 7.43 -11.46
CA ALA A 160 -3.50 7.15 -10.18
C ALA A 160 -2.05 6.70 -10.35
N PHE A 161 -1.29 6.94 -9.30
CA PHE A 161 0.09 6.50 -9.14
C PHE A 161 0.15 5.30 -8.20
N TYR A 162 0.99 4.34 -8.57
CA TYR A 162 1.27 3.12 -7.81
C TYR A 162 2.77 2.93 -7.71
N TYR A 163 3.21 2.35 -6.59
CA TYR A 163 4.61 2.14 -6.26
C TYR A 163 4.80 0.66 -6.00
N TYR A 164 5.55 -0.03 -6.85
CA TYR A 164 5.68 -1.48 -6.80
C TYR A 164 7.08 -1.88 -6.38
N ASP A 165 7.16 -2.69 -5.32
CA ASP A 165 8.38 -3.35 -4.87
C ASP A 165 8.55 -4.67 -5.66
N PRO A 166 9.55 -4.78 -6.54
CA PRO A 166 9.76 -5.99 -7.33
C PRO A 166 10.33 -7.15 -6.53
N ASP A 167 10.96 -6.89 -5.38
CA ASP A 167 11.59 -7.89 -4.53
C ASP A 167 10.52 -8.58 -3.67
N GLU A 168 9.66 -7.79 -3.02
CA GLU A 168 8.54 -8.30 -2.21
C GLU A 168 7.28 -8.62 -3.05
N LYS A 169 7.20 -8.13 -4.29
CA LYS A 169 6.05 -8.25 -5.20
C LYS A 169 4.77 -7.61 -4.66
N VAL A 170 4.91 -6.50 -3.94
CA VAL A 170 3.81 -5.79 -3.29
C VAL A 170 3.76 -4.32 -3.72
N LEU A 171 2.56 -3.74 -3.62
CA LEU A 171 2.39 -2.30 -3.80
C LEU A 171 2.65 -1.58 -2.48
N ILE A 172 3.57 -0.63 -2.52
CA ILE A 172 3.92 0.23 -1.40
C ILE A 172 2.80 1.28 -1.25
N PRO A 173 2.27 1.47 -0.03
CA PRO A 173 1.30 2.52 0.27
C PRO A 173 1.83 3.92 -0.09
N ASN A 174 1.00 4.73 -0.75
CA ASN A 174 1.40 6.05 -1.26
C ASN A 174 1.88 7.00 -0.16
N ASP A 175 1.36 6.88 1.06
CA ASP A 175 1.77 7.67 2.24
C ASP A 175 3.23 7.46 2.62
N LYS A 176 3.82 6.29 2.35
CA LYS A 176 5.22 5.98 2.69
C LYS A 176 6.25 6.56 1.73
N VAL A 177 5.83 6.98 0.55
CA VAL A 177 6.72 7.34 -0.57
C VAL A 177 6.53 8.75 -1.09
N ARG A 178 5.45 9.43 -0.70
CA ARG A 178 5.08 10.74 -1.24
C ARG A 178 6.05 11.88 -0.89
N THR A 179 6.84 11.71 0.18
CA THR A 179 7.86 12.68 0.61
C THR A 179 9.19 12.50 -0.11
N VAL A 180 9.33 11.44 -0.91
CA VAL A 180 10.56 11.13 -1.65
C VAL A 180 10.68 12.04 -2.89
N PRO A 181 11.78 12.80 -3.05
CA PRO A 181 11.96 13.73 -4.18
C PRO A 181 11.84 13.07 -5.56
N GLU A 182 12.32 11.84 -5.70
CA GLU A 182 12.26 11.02 -6.91
C GLU A 182 10.81 10.73 -7.31
N VAL A 183 9.97 10.46 -6.32
CA VAL A 183 8.54 10.19 -6.50
C VAL A 183 7.81 11.47 -6.92
N GLU A 184 8.09 12.60 -6.27
CA GLU A 184 7.51 13.89 -6.66
C GLU A 184 7.88 14.27 -8.10
N ALA A 185 9.14 14.03 -8.49
CA ALA A 185 9.59 14.27 -9.85
C ALA A 185 8.86 13.41 -10.89
N PHE A 186 8.69 12.11 -10.60
CA PHE A 186 7.95 11.18 -11.45
C PHE A 186 6.48 11.54 -11.59
N GLU A 187 5.80 11.86 -10.47
CA GLU A 187 4.40 12.27 -10.48
C GLU A 187 4.21 13.55 -11.31
N LYS A 188 5.14 14.51 -11.19
CA LYS A 188 5.10 15.77 -11.94
C LYS A 188 5.35 15.59 -13.43
N GLU A 189 6.28 14.72 -13.82
CA GLU A 189 6.52 14.39 -15.22
C GLU A 189 5.29 13.71 -15.85
N SER A 190 4.75 12.72 -15.14
CA SER A 190 3.58 11.94 -15.58
C SER A 190 2.26 12.71 -15.46
N ALA A 191 2.22 13.81 -14.71
CA ALA A 191 1.03 14.65 -14.59
C ALA A 191 0.66 15.35 -15.91
N ALA A 192 1.61 15.49 -16.83
CA ALA A 192 1.33 16.00 -18.18
C ALA A 192 0.35 15.09 -18.95
N ASP A 193 0.35 13.79 -18.66
CA ASP A 193 -0.52 12.80 -19.30
C ASP A 193 -1.96 12.83 -18.77
N ILE A 194 -2.22 13.55 -17.66
CA ILE A 194 -3.55 13.70 -17.03
C ILE A 194 -4.48 14.62 -17.85
N VAL A 195 -3.92 15.46 -18.73
CA VAL A 195 -4.65 16.59 -19.35
C VAL A 195 -5.65 16.18 -20.44
N GLU A 196 -5.58 14.97 -20.99
CA GLU A 196 -6.28 14.64 -22.24
C GLU A 196 -7.74 14.16 -22.14
N ASP A 197 -8.32 14.02 -20.95
CA ASP A 197 -9.68 13.44 -20.80
C ASP A 197 -10.66 14.30 -19.99
N ASN A 198 -10.46 15.63 -19.97
CA ASN A 198 -11.52 16.53 -19.52
C ASN A 198 -12.70 16.42 -20.48
N ASN A 199 -13.72 15.73 -20.01
CA ASN A 199 -14.94 15.38 -20.70
C ASN A 199 -15.80 16.65 -20.90
N TYR A 200 -15.34 17.57 -21.76
CA TYR A 200 -16.03 18.82 -22.12
C TYR A 200 -17.48 18.56 -22.54
N LEU A 201 -17.76 17.37 -23.06
CA LEU A 201 -19.10 16.91 -23.39
C LEU A 201 -20.04 16.85 -22.18
N ASN A 202 -19.59 16.37 -21.01
CA ASN A 202 -20.44 16.31 -19.81
C ASN A 202 -20.78 17.72 -19.29
N SER A 203 -19.80 18.61 -19.24
CA SER A 203 -20.04 20.02 -18.88
C SER A 203 -20.95 20.70 -19.92
N PHE A 204 -20.77 20.40 -21.21
CA PHE A 204 -21.63 20.89 -22.28
C PHE A 204 -23.07 20.39 -22.14
N TYR A 205 -23.30 19.10 -21.84
CA TYR A 205 -24.63 18.55 -21.62
C TYR A 205 -25.32 19.20 -20.41
N VAL A 206 -24.60 19.41 -19.31
CA VAL A 206 -25.15 20.09 -18.12
C VAL A 206 -25.53 21.54 -18.45
N VAL A 207 -24.66 22.29 -19.15
CA VAL A 207 -24.94 23.67 -19.56
C VAL A 207 -26.08 23.74 -20.59
N LEU A 208 -26.13 22.82 -21.55
CA LEU A 208 -27.20 22.72 -22.53
C LEU A 208 -28.55 22.42 -21.84
N LEU A 209 -28.57 21.50 -20.87
CA LEU A 209 -29.78 21.12 -20.15
C LEU A 209 -30.28 22.29 -19.25
N LEU A 210 -29.35 23.01 -18.61
CA LEU A 210 -29.64 24.29 -17.93
C LEU A 210 -30.19 25.35 -18.88
N ALA A 211 -29.60 25.52 -20.06
CA ALA A 211 -30.09 26.44 -21.07
C ALA A 211 -31.52 26.07 -21.51
N VAL A 212 -31.77 24.80 -21.81
CA VAL A 212 -33.11 24.30 -22.17
C VAL A 212 -34.12 24.58 -21.06
N MET A 213 -33.77 24.36 -19.78
CA MET A 213 -34.64 24.69 -18.64
C MET A 213 -34.93 26.19 -18.52
N CYS A 214 -33.97 27.07 -18.83
CA CYS A 214 -34.17 28.53 -18.78
C CYS A 214 -34.94 29.06 -20.00
N PHE A 215 -34.74 28.50 -21.19
CA PHE A 215 -35.34 28.98 -22.44
C PHE A 215 -36.73 28.40 -22.71
N LEU A 216 -37.03 27.16 -22.29
CA LEU A 216 -38.36 26.54 -22.45
C LEU A 216 -39.51 27.40 -21.89
N PRO A 217 -39.44 27.94 -20.65
CA PRO A 217 -40.50 28.78 -20.10
C PRO A 217 -40.70 30.08 -20.90
N TYR A 218 -39.60 30.66 -21.40
CA TYR A 218 -39.64 31.89 -22.19
C TYR A 218 -40.33 31.66 -23.54
N VAL A 219 -39.98 30.58 -24.23
CA VAL A 219 -40.56 30.20 -25.52
C VAL A 219 -42.03 29.81 -25.37
N ILE A 220 -42.38 28.99 -24.37
CA ILE A 220 -43.78 28.63 -24.11
C ILE A 220 -44.62 29.87 -23.73
N GLY A 221 -44.04 30.81 -22.96
CA GLY A 221 -44.68 32.07 -22.60
C GLY A 221 -44.94 33.00 -23.79
N SER A 222 -44.03 33.04 -24.78
CA SER A 222 -44.20 33.87 -25.98
C SER A 222 -45.23 33.28 -26.95
N PHE A 223 -45.28 31.96 -27.12
CA PHE A 223 -46.30 31.28 -27.94
C PHE A 223 -47.72 31.45 -27.39
N LYS A 224 -47.92 31.41 -26.06
CA LYS A 224 -49.24 31.69 -25.45
C LYS A 224 -49.76 33.09 -25.76
N LYS A 225 -48.88 34.10 -25.78
CA LYS A 225 -49.27 35.48 -26.14
C LYS A 225 -49.64 35.64 -27.62
N HIS A 226 -49.06 34.81 -28.49
CA HIS A 226 -49.34 34.87 -29.92
C HIS A 226 -50.64 34.16 -30.28
N LEU A 227 -50.94 33.01 -29.65
CA LEU A 227 -52.19 32.27 -29.81
C LEU A 227 -53.41 33.01 -29.24
N ALA A 228 -53.24 33.82 -28.19
CA ALA A 228 -54.33 34.64 -27.64
C ALA A 228 -54.66 35.91 -28.45
N ARG A 229 -53.89 36.20 -29.51
CA ARG A 229 -54.06 37.37 -30.40
C ARG A 229 -54.60 37.01 -31.80
N THR A 230 -54.75 35.72 -32.09
CA THR A 230 -55.46 35.16 -33.25
C THR A 230 -56.82 34.65 -32.81
#